data_AF-A0A7C2XIC5-F1
#
_entry.id   AF-A0A7C2XIC5-F1
#
_cell.length_a   1.000
_cell.length_b   1.000
_cell.length_c   1.000
_cell.angle_alpha   90.00
_cell.angle_beta   90.00
_cell.angle_gamma   90.00
#
_symmetry.space_group_name_H-M   'P 1'
#
loop_
_entity.id
_entity.type
_entity.pdbx_description
1 polymer ?
#
loop_
_entity_poly.entity_id
_entity_poly.type
_entity_poly.pdbx_seq_one_letter_code
_entity_poly.pdbx_strand_id
1 'polypeptide(L)'
;MDEIRPGAKPLVAAIGEFSLLVAFSADGDIAIIECKLSHNTQAKREVIGQILDNAAHLWKISYEEFDQKIKYKQGTNLAEWIKGKDTLEDWDEESFLANVQTNLKTGNFILLIAVNEINEELSRIVQYVNTSGNPGYAFAALEMRRFQSESIEILVPRVFGPVRAAKPDKKKWDEPSFFSKLLENFGEIEVGVARKIFNWAKDNSMDIAWGEGLQMGSFVPILFHQGIAHRLFAVYTTGVVETYFSLI
;
A
#
# COMPACT_ATOMS: atom_id res chain seq x y z
N MET A 1 10.92 -16.49 4.72
CA MET A 1 9.48 -16.34 4.96
C MET A 1 8.82 -16.31 3.59
N ASP A 2 7.75 -17.05 3.39
CA ASP A 2 6.97 -16.91 2.16
C ASP A 2 6.26 -15.55 2.21
N GLU A 3 6.68 -14.62 1.34
CA GLU A 3 6.08 -13.28 1.26
C GLU A 3 4.69 -13.39 0.62
N ILE A 4 3.68 -12.79 1.28
CA ILE A 4 2.31 -12.71 0.78
C ILE A 4 2.24 -11.79 -0.46
N ARG A 5 3.21 -10.93 -0.74
CA ARG A 5 3.33 -10.19 -2.00
C ARG A 5 4.79 -9.76 -2.13
N PRO A 6 5.50 -10.13 -3.21
CA PRO A 6 6.91 -9.78 -3.37
C PRO A 6 7.16 -8.28 -3.20
N GLY A 7 8.03 -7.93 -2.27
CA GLY A 7 8.41 -6.54 -1.97
C GLY A 7 7.33 -5.72 -1.26
N ALA A 8 6.19 -6.31 -0.85
CA ALA A 8 5.22 -5.62 0.00
C ALA A 8 5.82 -5.37 1.40
N LYS A 9 5.62 -4.16 1.91
CA LYS A 9 6.01 -3.86 3.28
C LYS A 9 5.09 -4.58 4.27
N PRO A 10 5.55 -4.84 5.50
CA PRO A 10 4.70 -5.41 6.54
C PRO A 10 3.38 -4.64 6.70
N LEU A 11 2.30 -5.37 6.99
CA LEU A 11 1.05 -4.77 7.42
C LEU A 11 1.25 -4.26 8.86
N VAL A 12 1.05 -2.96 9.07
CA VAL A 12 1.35 -2.26 10.34
C VAL A 12 0.09 -1.87 11.13
N ALA A 13 -1.05 -1.83 10.45
CA ALA A 13 -2.35 -1.54 11.07
C ALA A 13 -3.42 -2.50 10.55
N ALA A 14 -4.39 -2.84 11.38
CA ALA A 14 -5.53 -3.68 11.01
C ALA A 14 -6.78 -3.29 11.79
N ILE A 15 -7.92 -3.30 11.11
CA ILE A 15 -9.24 -3.06 11.67
C ILE A 15 -10.16 -4.23 11.36
N GLY A 16 -10.97 -4.65 12.32
CA GLY A 16 -11.81 -5.83 12.17
C GLY A 16 -13.27 -5.59 12.49
N GLU A 17 -14.14 -6.37 11.84
CA GLU A 17 -15.53 -6.56 12.22
C GLU A 17 -15.92 -8.01 11.96
N PHE A 18 -16.36 -8.73 13.00
CA PHE A 18 -16.66 -10.16 12.94
C PHE A 18 -15.51 -10.99 12.33
N SER A 19 -15.73 -11.58 11.15
CA SER A 19 -14.76 -12.40 10.43
C SER A 19 -13.90 -11.62 9.44
N LEU A 20 -14.19 -10.35 9.19
CA LEU A 20 -13.47 -9.51 8.24
C LEU A 20 -12.42 -8.65 8.96
N LEU A 21 -11.20 -8.67 8.44
CA LEU A 21 -10.13 -7.75 8.81
C LEU A 21 -9.67 -6.99 7.57
N VAL A 22 -9.52 -5.67 7.69
CA VAL A 22 -8.86 -4.84 6.69
C VAL A 22 -7.56 -4.34 7.29
N ALA A 23 -6.44 -4.64 6.64
CA ALA A 23 -5.10 -4.30 7.10
C ALA A 23 -4.33 -3.48 6.09
N PHE A 24 -3.35 -2.72 6.57
CA PHE A 24 -2.67 -1.67 5.82
C PHE A 24 -1.17 -1.77 6.00
N SER A 25 -0.41 -1.60 4.92
CA SER A 25 1.05 -1.35 5.01
C SER A 25 1.34 0.15 5.05
N ALA A 26 2.53 0.51 5.50
CA ALA A 26 3.01 1.89 5.44
C ALA A 26 3.16 2.43 4.01
N ASP A 27 3.21 1.56 2.99
CA ASP A 27 3.29 1.96 1.59
C ASP A 27 1.91 2.14 0.94
N GLY A 28 0.81 1.86 1.66
CA GLY A 28 -0.56 2.01 1.15
C GLY A 28 -1.16 0.74 0.54
N ASP A 29 -0.53 -0.43 0.72
CA ASP A 29 -1.16 -1.71 0.38
C ASP A 29 -2.38 -1.93 1.29
N ILE A 30 -3.47 -2.42 0.71
CA ILE A 30 -4.70 -2.76 1.43
C ILE A 30 -4.90 -4.27 1.36
N ALA A 31 -4.91 -4.92 2.52
CA ALA A 31 -5.22 -6.33 2.65
C ALA A 31 -6.65 -6.52 3.20
N ILE A 32 -7.43 -7.36 2.53
CA ILE A 32 -8.78 -7.77 2.92
C ILE A 32 -8.64 -9.23 3.34
N ILE A 33 -8.88 -9.50 4.62
CA ILE A 33 -8.61 -10.80 5.23
C ILE A 33 -9.93 -11.34 5.77
N GLU A 34 -10.38 -12.45 5.23
CA GLU A 34 -11.59 -13.14 5.70
C GLU A 34 -11.20 -14.36 6.52
N CYS A 35 -11.60 -14.39 7.80
CA CYS A 35 -11.25 -15.42 8.77
C CYS A 35 -12.37 -16.45 8.93
N LYS A 36 -12.11 -17.74 8.72
CA LYS A 36 -13.08 -18.83 8.92
C LYS A 36 -12.49 -20.05 9.62
N LEU A 37 -13.36 -20.78 10.34
CA LEU A 37 -13.03 -22.10 10.84
C LEU A 37 -13.33 -23.16 9.76
N SER A 38 -12.44 -24.14 9.61
CA SER A 38 -12.41 -25.15 8.54
C SER A 38 -13.54 -26.18 8.61
N HIS A 39 -14.22 -26.28 9.76
CA HIS A 39 -15.19 -27.33 10.07
C HIS A 39 -16.51 -27.24 9.29
N ASN A 40 -16.79 -26.14 8.57
CA ASN A 40 -18.01 -25.99 7.79
C ASN A 40 -17.70 -26.03 6.28
N THR A 41 -18.14 -27.09 5.60
CA THR A 41 -17.96 -27.28 4.15
C THR A 41 -18.68 -26.21 3.32
N GLN A 42 -19.80 -25.69 3.82
CA GLN A 42 -20.58 -24.62 3.17
C GLN A 42 -19.89 -23.26 3.30
N ALA A 43 -19.20 -23.03 4.41
CA ALA A 43 -18.41 -21.82 4.66
C ALA A 43 -17.25 -21.62 3.65
N LYS A 44 -16.89 -22.63 2.85
CA LYS A 44 -15.72 -22.64 1.95
C LYS A 44 -15.96 -21.99 0.59
N ARG A 45 -17.18 -22.06 0.05
CA ARG A 45 -17.56 -21.27 -1.14
C ARG A 45 -18.03 -19.88 -0.72
N GLU A 46 -18.68 -19.81 0.43
CA GLU A 46 -19.09 -18.55 1.04
C GLU A 46 -17.90 -17.64 1.34
N VAL A 47 -16.77 -18.16 1.86
CA VAL A 47 -15.60 -17.32 2.17
C VAL A 47 -15.01 -16.66 0.93
N ILE A 48 -15.04 -17.34 -0.22
CA ILE A 48 -14.55 -16.81 -1.50
C ILE A 48 -15.52 -15.74 -2.01
N GLY A 49 -16.82 -16.01 -1.94
CA GLY A 49 -17.84 -15.02 -2.27
C GLY A 49 -17.72 -13.78 -1.38
N GLN A 50 -17.58 -13.97 -0.07
CA GLN A 50 -17.46 -12.91 0.93
C GLN A 50 -16.22 -12.05 0.69
N ILE A 51 -15.04 -12.65 0.48
CA ILE A 51 -13.83 -11.86 0.28
C ILE A 51 -13.88 -11.07 -1.03
N LEU A 52 -14.46 -11.65 -2.10
CA LEU A 52 -14.64 -10.94 -3.38
C LEU A 52 -15.73 -9.86 -3.28
N ASP A 53 -16.80 -10.11 -2.55
CA ASP A 53 -17.86 -9.12 -2.28
C ASP A 53 -17.32 -7.95 -1.46
N ASN A 54 -16.53 -8.22 -0.42
CA ASN A 54 -15.84 -7.19 0.35
C ASN A 54 -14.85 -6.40 -0.51
N ALA A 55 -14.09 -7.06 -1.39
CA ALA A 55 -13.22 -6.40 -2.34
C ALA A 55 -14.00 -5.50 -3.32
N ALA A 56 -15.12 -5.99 -3.84
CA ALA A 56 -15.99 -5.23 -4.74
C ALA A 56 -16.60 -4.00 -4.05
N HIS A 57 -16.97 -4.09 -2.76
CA HIS A 57 -17.47 -2.96 -1.98
C HIS A 57 -16.42 -1.87 -1.75
N LEU A 58 -15.13 -2.22 -1.66
CA LEU A 58 -14.04 -1.24 -1.54
C LEU A 58 -13.55 -0.73 -2.90
N TRP A 59 -13.79 -1.47 -3.98
CA TRP A 59 -13.35 -1.06 -5.30
C TRP A 59 -14.14 0.16 -5.77
N LYS A 60 -13.41 1.20 -6.23
CA LYS A 60 -13.93 2.48 -6.75
C LYS A 60 -14.62 3.40 -5.75
N ILE A 61 -14.58 3.12 -4.45
CA ILE A 61 -14.95 4.13 -3.46
C ILE A 61 -13.89 5.24 -3.43
N SER A 62 -14.29 6.45 -3.08
CA SER A 62 -13.32 7.54 -2.93
C SER A 62 -12.48 7.35 -1.66
N TYR A 63 -11.28 7.93 -1.63
CA TYR A 63 -10.45 7.90 -0.44
C TYR A 63 -11.15 8.55 0.75
N GLU A 64 -11.88 9.65 0.53
CA GLU A 64 -12.59 10.38 1.58
C GLU A 64 -13.70 9.53 2.20
N GLU A 65 -14.47 8.80 1.38
CA GLU A 65 -15.49 7.88 1.90
C GLU A 65 -14.85 6.73 2.68
N PHE A 66 -13.75 6.18 2.17
CA PHE A 66 -13.02 5.11 2.84
C PHE A 66 -12.44 5.57 4.18
N ASP A 67 -11.76 6.72 4.20
CA ASP A 67 -11.13 7.31 5.36
C ASP A 67 -12.16 7.71 6.44
N GLN A 68 -13.35 8.17 6.04
CA GLN A 68 -14.45 8.39 6.98
C GLN A 68 -14.88 7.11 7.69
N LYS A 69 -14.95 5.97 6.99
CA LYS A 69 -15.26 4.66 7.60
C LYS A 69 -14.17 4.24 8.60
N ILE A 70 -12.89 4.47 8.26
CA ILE A 70 -11.77 4.22 9.17
C ILE A 70 -11.85 5.11 10.40
N LYS A 71 -12.04 6.42 10.21
CA LYS A 71 -12.17 7.39 11.29
C LYS A 71 -13.33 7.10 12.23
N TYR A 72 -14.47 6.67 11.70
CA TYR A 72 -15.61 6.27 12.52
C TYR A 72 -15.27 5.11 13.47
N LYS A 73 -14.47 4.14 13.01
CA LYS A 73 -14.13 2.95 13.81
C LYS A 73 -12.86 3.10 14.68
N GLN A 74 -11.84 3.82 14.22
CA GLN A 74 -10.56 3.98 14.93
C GLN A 74 -10.43 5.30 15.71
N GLY A 75 -11.29 6.28 15.43
CA GLY A 75 -11.24 7.62 16.05
C GLY A 75 -10.20 8.58 15.45
N THR A 76 -9.40 8.16 14.48
CA THR A 76 -8.42 8.97 13.73
C THR A 76 -8.46 8.59 12.24
N ASN A 77 -7.98 9.48 11.38
CA ASN A 77 -7.89 9.18 9.94
C ASN A 77 -6.80 8.13 9.67
N LEU A 78 -6.85 7.49 8.51
CA LEU A 78 -5.96 6.41 8.14
C LEU A 78 -4.49 6.87 8.11
N ALA A 79 -4.20 8.05 7.58
CA ALA A 79 -2.83 8.54 7.48
C ALA A 79 -2.19 8.78 8.86
N GLU A 80 -2.88 9.49 9.74
CA GLU A 80 -2.48 9.69 11.15
C GLU A 80 -2.32 8.36 11.88
N TRP A 81 -3.21 7.40 11.62
CA TRP A 81 -3.14 6.09 12.24
C TRP A 81 -1.89 5.31 11.82
N ILE A 82 -1.57 5.31 10.52
CA ILE A 82 -0.36 4.67 9.99
C ILE A 82 0.89 5.37 10.49
N LYS A 83 0.92 6.70 10.50
CA LYS A 83 2.02 7.50 11.06
C LYS A 83 2.33 7.15 12.52
N GLY A 84 1.30 6.86 13.32
CA GLY A 84 1.47 6.43 14.71
C GLY A 84 1.91 4.97 14.88
N LYS A 85 1.92 4.17 13.81
CA LYS A 85 2.30 2.74 13.81
C LYS A 85 3.62 2.47 13.10
N ASP A 86 3.96 3.28 12.10
CA ASP A 86 5.26 3.21 11.47
C ASP A 86 6.31 3.88 12.35
N THR A 87 7.44 3.22 12.53
CA THR A 87 8.55 3.71 13.37
C THR A 87 9.63 4.42 12.54
N LEU A 88 9.38 4.56 11.24
CA LEU A 88 10.27 5.24 10.31
C LEU A 88 10.06 6.76 10.41
N GLU A 89 11.12 7.50 10.75
CA GLU A 89 11.12 8.97 10.86
C GLU A 89 10.78 9.71 9.55
N ASP A 90 10.87 9.00 8.41
CA ASP A 90 10.77 9.53 7.04
C ASP A 90 9.53 9.03 6.28
N TRP A 91 8.44 8.72 6.97
CA TRP A 91 7.23 8.23 6.31
C TRP A 91 6.60 9.29 5.38
N ASP A 92 6.52 8.97 4.09
CA ASP A 92 5.95 9.84 3.05
C ASP A 92 4.42 9.66 2.97
N GLU A 93 3.71 10.57 3.63
CA GLU A 93 2.26 10.59 3.70
C GLU A 93 1.61 10.77 2.32
N GLU A 94 2.16 11.61 1.44
CA GLU A 94 1.56 11.87 0.12
C GLU A 94 1.67 10.64 -0.78
N SER A 95 2.83 9.99 -0.79
CA SER A 95 3.03 8.72 -1.51
C SER A 95 2.12 7.62 -0.97
N PHE A 96 1.96 7.53 0.35
CA PHE A 96 1.01 6.60 0.97
C PHE A 96 -0.42 6.85 0.49
N LEU A 97 -0.91 8.09 0.59
CA LEU A 97 -2.25 8.49 0.19
C LEU A 97 -2.50 8.19 -1.30
N ALA A 98 -1.55 8.53 -2.17
CA ALA A 98 -1.62 8.26 -3.59
C ALA A 98 -1.70 6.75 -3.89
N ASN A 99 -0.98 5.93 -3.14
CA ASN A 99 -1.02 4.47 -3.27
C ASN A 99 -2.35 3.90 -2.80
N VAL A 100 -2.89 4.36 -1.66
CA VAL A 100 -4.22 3.95 -1.18
C VAL A 100 -5.30 4.30 -2.21
N GLN A 101 -5.31 5.54 -2.70
CA GLN A 101 -6.23 5.99 -3.76
C GLN A 101 -6.12 5.13 -5.02
N THR A 102 -4.89 4.84 -5.45
CA THR A 102 -4.63 3.99 -6.62
C THR A 102 -5.15 2.57 -6.40
N ASN A 103 -4.93 1.99 -5.22
CA ASN A 103 -5.39 0.65 -4.88
C ASN A 103 -6.91 0.56 -4.83
N LEU A 104 -7.59 1.54 -4.23
CA LEU A 104 -9.07 1.64 -4.26
C LEU A 104 -9.61 1.79 -5.68
N LYS A 105 -8.99 2.62 -6.52
CA LYS A 105 -9.40 2.86 -7.91
C LYS A 105 -9.22 1.62 -8.80
N THR A 106 -8.10 0.92 -8.65
CA THR A 106 -7.73 -0.21 -9.50
C THR A 106 -8.22 -1.56 -8.97
N GLY A 107 -8.61 -1.63 -7.69
CA GLY A 107 -8.94 -2.88 -7.02
C GLY A 107 -7.70 -3.73 -6.70
N ASN A 108 -6.51 -3.10 -6.63
CA ASN A 108 -5.24 -3.77 -6.35
C ASN A 108 -5.12 -4.05 -4.85
N PHE A 109 -5.82 -5.09 -4.40
CA PHE A 109 -5.88 -5.51 -3.00
C PHE A 109 -5.10 -6.80 -2.76
N ILE A 110 -4.76 -7.06 -1.50
CA ILE A 110 -4.30 -8.36 -1.02
C ILE A 110 -5.50 -9.09 -0.42
N LEU A 111 -6.04 -10.06 -1.15
CA LEU A 111 -7.15 -10.89 -0.70
C LEU A 111 -6.59 -12.13 -0.01
N LEU A 112 -6.81 -12.25 1.29
CA LEU A 112 -6.31 -13.35 2.11
C LEU A 112 -7.46 -14.11 2.79
N ILE A 113 -7.54 -15.41 2.56
CA ILE A 113 -8.45 -16.28 3.30
C ILE A 113 -7.69 -16.90 4.47
N ALA A 114 -8.01 -16.53 5.71
CA ALA A 114 -7.37 -17.06 6.90
C ALA A 114 -8.21 -18.20 7.51
N VAL A 115 -7.65 -19.40 7.61
CA VAL A 115 -8.33 -20.60 8.13
C VAL A 115 -7.43 -21.40 9.07
N ASN A 116 -8.01 -22.18 9.98
CA ASN A 116 -7.23 -23.07 10.85
C ASN A 116 -6.66 -24.30 10.14
N GLU A 117 -7.23 -24.67 8.99
CA GLU A 117 -6.76 -25.77 8.15
C GLU A 117 -7.09 -25.52 6.67
N ILE A 118 -6.11 -25.67 5.78
CA ILE A 118 -6.31 -25.60 4.33
C ILE A 118 -6.48 -26.99 3.77
N ASN A 119 -7.61 -27.22 3.10
CA ASN A 119 -7.87 -28.47 2.38
C ASN A 119 -7.52 -28.35 0.88
N GLU A 120 -7.51 -29.49 0.19
CA GLU A 120 -7.18 -29.54 -1.24
C GLU A 120 -8.09 -28.69 -2.13
N GLU A 121 -9.38 -28.55 -1.79
CA GLU A 121 -10.32 -27.77 -2.60
C GLU A 121 -10.00 -26.28 -2.57
N LEU A 122 -9.81 -25.70 -1.37
CA LEU A 122 -9.38 -24.30 -1.24
C LEU A 122 -8.03 -24.08 -1.91
N SER A 123 -7.08 -25.01 -1.74
CA SER A 123 -5.78 -24.98 -2.42
C SER A 123 -5.94 -24.96 -3.94
N ARG A 124 -6.80 -25.83 -4.51
CA ARG A 124 -7.09 -25.89 -5.94
C ARG A 124 -7.73 -24.60 -6.44
N ILE A 125 -8.62 -23.98 -5.68
CA ILE A 125 -9.27 -22.73 -6.08
C ILE A 125 -8.27 -21.57 -6.05
N VAL A 126 -7.48 -21.43 -4.99
CA VAL A 126 -6.42 -20.40 -4.91
C VAL A 126 -5.44 -20.56 -6.07
N GLN A 127 -5.04 -21.79 -6.39
CA GLN A 127 -4.18 -22.07 -7.55
C GLN A 127 -4.88 -21.71 -8.87
N TYR A 128 -6.14 -22.12 -9.05
CA TYR A 128 -6.91 -21.82 -10.25
C TYR A 128 -7.03 -20.31 -10.48
N VAL A 129 -7.43 -19.54 -9.47
CA VAL A 129 -7.55 -18.08 -9.54
C VAL A 129 -6.21 -17.42 -9.87
N ASN A 130 -5.11 -17.84 -9.24
CA ASN A 130 -3.78 -17.27 -9.51
C ASN A 130 -3.20 -17.65 -10.88
N THR A 131 -3.62 -18.78 -11.46
CA THR A 131 -3.22 -19.20 -12.81
C THR A 131 -4.16 -18.66 -13.90
N SER A 132 -5.38 -18.29 -13.52
CA SER A 132 -6.44 -17.87 -14.44
C SER A 132 -6.54 -16.35 -14.44
N GLY A 133 -5.97 -15.73 -15.46
CA GLY A 133 -5.93 -14.29 -15.60
C GLY A 133 -4.69 -13.67 -14.96
N ASN A 134 -4.42 -12.41 -15.32
CA ASN A 134 -3.39 -11.59 -14.69
C ASN A 134 -4.10 -10.52 -13.83
N PRO A 135 -4.73 -10.92 -12.70
CA PRO A 135 -5.52 -9.99 -11.89
C PRO A 135 -4.61 -8.91 -11.30
N GLY A 136 -5.14 -7.69 -11.19
CA GLY A 136 -4.45 -6.59 -10.50
C GLY A 136 -4.36 -6.77 -8.99
N TYR A 137 -5.01 -7.80 -8.43
CA TYR A 137 -5.03 -8.12 -7.00
C TYR A 137 -4.25 -9.42 -6.69
N ALA A 138 -3.84 -9.52 -5.44
CA ALA A 138 -3.24 -10.70 -4.83
C ALA A 138 -4.31 -11.62 -4.25
N PHE A 139 -4.22 -12.95 -4.44
CA PHE A 139 -5.15 -13.91 -3.85
C PHE A 139 -4.40 -15.07 -3.19
N ALA A 140 -4.55 -15.23 -1.88
CA ALA A 140 -3.88 -16.27 -1.10
C ALA A 140 -4.76 -16.84 0.01
N ALA A 141 -4.32 -17.97 0.55
CA ALA A 141 -4.85 -18.51 1.79
C ALA A 141 -3.74 -18.58 2.86
N LEU A 142 -4.08 -18.23 4.09
CA LEU A 142 -3.25 -18.37 5.27
C LEU A 142 -3.85 -19.47 6.15
N GLU A 143 -3.13 -20.57 6.27
CA GLU A 143 -3.41 -21.56 7.31
C GLU A 143 -2.79 -21.09 8.61
N MET A 144 -3.57 -21.10 9.68
CA MET A 144 -3.13 -20.77 11.01
C MET A 144 -3.35 -21.98 11.94
N ARG A 145 -2.32 -22.82 12.11
CA ARG A 145 -2.43 -24.00 12.97
C ARG A 145 -2.21 -23.63 14.41
N ARG A 146 -3.17 -23.97 15.26
CA ARG A 146 -3.11 -23.78 16.71
C ARG A 146 -2.65 -25.08 17.38
N PHE A 147 -1.56 -25.00 18.13
CA PHE A 147 -1.09 -26.05 19.03
C PHE A 147 -1.21 -25.54 20.46
N GLN A 148 -1.85 -26.30 21.34
CA GLN A 148 -2.05 -25.91 22.73
C GLN A 148 -1.57 -27.02 23.66
N SER A 149 -0.74 -26.67 24.65
CA SER A 149 -0.28 -27.57 25.70
C SER A 149 -0.18 -26.79 27.01
N GLU A 150 -0.95 -27.20 28.02
CA GLU A 150 -0.99 -26.63 29.38
C GLU A 150 -1.03 -25.09 29.44
N SER A 151 0.13 -24.43 29.49
CA SER A 151 0.30 -22.97 29.58
C SER A 151 0.78 -22.30 28.29
N ILE A 152 1.09 -23.09 27.26
CA ILE A 152 1.68 -22.64 26.00
C ILE A 152 0.67 -22.81 24.88
N GLU A 153 0.44 -21.72 24.17
CA GLU A 153 -0.30 -21.68 22.91
C GLU A 153 0.65 -21.24 21.79
N ILE A 154 0.75 -22.05 20.74
CA ILE A 154 1.59 -21.80 19.58
C ILE A 154 0.70 -21.69 18.34
N LEU A 155 0.91 -20.61 17.60
CA LEU A 155 0.23 -20.32 16.34
C LEU A 155 1.27 -20.45 15.21
N VAL A 156 1.09 -21.42 14.32
CA VAL A 156 2.01 -21.70 13.21
C VAL A 156 1.37 -21.29 11.88
N PRO A 157 1.80 -20.17 11.27
CA PRO A 157 1.28 -19.71 9.99
C PRO A 157 1.88 -20.51 8.82
N ARG A 158 1.07 -20.82 7.81
CA ARG A 158 1.50 -21.34 6.51
C ARG A 158 0.71 -20.66 5.39
N VAL A 159 1.42 -20.05 4.45
CA VAL A 159 0.79 -19.35 3.31
C VAL A 159 0.71 -20.32 2.13
N PHE A 160 -0.43 -20.32 1.44
CA PHE A 160 -0.67 -21.11 0.24
C PHE A 160 -1.10 -20.22 -0.92
N GLY A 161 -0.48 -20.45 -2.08
CA GLY A 161 -0.69 -19.71 -3.32
C GLY A 161 0.46 -18.73 -3.61
N PRO A 162 1.06 -18.75 -4.82
CA PRO A 162 2.02 -17.72 -5.20
C PRO A 162 1.25 -16.43 -5.43
N VAL A 163 1.53 -15.42 -4.62
CA VAL A 163 0.90 -14.12 -4.81
C VAL A 163 1.64 -13.34 -5.86
N ARG A 164 1.10 -13.39 -7.08
CA ARG A 164 1.44 -12.47 -8.15
C ARG A 164 0.44 -11.33 -8.17
N ALA A 165 0.37 -10.52 -7.12
CA ALA A 165 0.00 -9.14 -7.41
C ALA A 165 1.20 -8.53 -8.11
N ALA A 166 1.05 -8.17 -9.38
CA ALA A 166 1.94 -7.19 -9.96
C ALA A 166 1.95 -6.00 -9.00
N LYS A 167 3.07 -5.75 -8.31
CA LYS A 167 3.31 -4.38 -7.91
C LYS A 167 3.33 -3.62 -9.24
N PRO A 168 2.47 -2.61 -9.44
CA PRO A 168 2.71 -1.75 -10.56
C PRO A 168 4.12 -1.21 -10.33
N ASP A 169 5.02 -1.44 -11.29
CA ASP A 169 6.42 -1.07 -11.13
C ASP A 169 6.46 0.37 -10.62
N LYS A 170 6.96 0.57 -9.39
CA LYS A 170 7.16 1.92 -8.87
C LYS A 170 8.10 2.58 -9.86
N LYS A 171 7.59 3.55 -10.60
CA LYS A 171 8.43 4.29 -11.53
C LYS A 171 9.38 5.11 -10.67
N LYS A 172 10.67 4.81 -10.77
CA LYS A 172 11.67 5.73 -10.28
C LYS A 172 11.62 6.95 -11.18
N TRP A 173 11.23 8.09 -10.62
CA TRP A 173 11.15 9.30 -11.38
C TRP A 173 12.55 9.81 -11.72
N ASP A 174 12.63 10.52 -12.81
CA ASP A 174 13.82 11.21 -13.27
C ASP A 174 13.37 12.55 -13.88
N GLU A 175 14.34 13.40 -14.19
CA GLU A 175 14.06 14.72 -14.74
C GLU A 175 13.17 14.67 -15.98
N PRO A 176 13.47 13.88 -17.02
CA PRO A 176 12.63 13.82 -18.21
C PRO A 176 11.20 13.37 -17.91
N SER A 177 11.03 12.30 -17.13
CA SER A 177 9.72 11.75 -16.84
C SER A 177 8.88 12.67 -15.96
N PHE A 178 9.48 13.32 -14.97
CA PHE A 178 8.79 14.25 -14.08
C PHE A 178 8.23 15.44 -14.86
N PHE A 179 9.07 16.12 -15.64
CA PHE A 179 8.64 17.30 -16.39
C PHE A 179 7.67 16.96 -17.52
N SER A 180 7.81 15.79 -18.14
CA SER A 180 6.82 15.31 -19.09
C SER A 180 5.47 15.07 -18.43
N LYS A 181 5.43 14.53 -17.21
CA LYS A 181 4.17 14.30 -16.48
C LYS A 181 3.56 15.60 -15.99
N LEU A 182 4.38 16.53 -15.53
CA LEU A 182 3.92 17.86 -15.11
C LEU A 182 3.31 18.63 -16.30
N LEU A 183 3.88 18.50 -17.50
CA LEU A 183 3.32 19.07 -18.73
C LEU A 183 2.06 18.35 -19.22
N GLU A 184 1.88 17.07 -18.90
CA GLU A 184 0.63 16.37 -19.18
C GLU A 184 -0.50 16.87 -18.25
N ASN A 185 -0.17 17.10 -16.98
CA ASN A 185 -1.11 17.52 -15.95
C ASN A 185 -1.42 19.03 -16.01
N PHE A 186 -0.46 19.85 -16.46
CA PHE A 186 -0.50 21.32 -16.44
C PHE A 186 0.06 21.92 -17.73
N GLY A 187 0.08 23.25 -17.84
CA GLY A 187 0.63 23.94 -19.00
C GLY A 187 2.13 24.25 -18.89
N GLU A 188 2.66 24.83 -19.97
CA GLU A 188 4.05 25.31 -20.06
C GLU A 188 4.42 26.32 -18.96
N ILE A 189 3.44 27.05 -18.41
CA ILE A 189 3.67 28.06 -17.37
C ILE A 189 4.07 27.39 -16.05
N GLU A 190 3.27 26.43 -15.57
CA GLU A 190 3.53 25.69 -14.34
C GLU A 190 4.82 24.88 -14.45
N VAL A 191 5.05 24.25 -15.61
CA VAL A 191 6.29 23.56 -15.93
C VAL A 191 7.49 24.52 -15.86
N GLY A 192 7.34 25.73 -16.39
CA GLY A 192 8.35 26.78 -16.31
C GLY A 192 8.68 27.19 -14.87
N VAL A 193 7.70 27.25 -13.98
CA VAL A 193 7.92 27.53 -12.54
C VAL A 193 8.70 26.38 -11.89
N ALA A 194 8.27 25.13 -12.08
CA ALA A 194 8.97 23.97 -11.54
C ALA A 194 10.42 23.86 -12.08
N ARG A 195 10.63 24.20 -13.35
CA ARG A 195 11.97 24.22 -13.97
C ARG A 195 12.87 25.27 -13.34
N LYS A 196 12.35 26.45 -13.00
CA LYS A 196 13.10 27.49 -12.28
C LYS A 196 13.52 27.01 -10.89
N ILE A 197 12.64 26.33 -10.17
CA ILE A 197 12.95 25.76 -8.85
C ILE A 197 14.03 24.68 -8.97
N PHE A 198 13.89 23.77 -9.94
CA PHE A 198 14.85 22.72 -10.20
C PHE A 198 16.23 23.27 -10.57
N ASN A 199 16.28 24.24 -11.48
CA ASN A 199 17.53 24.88 -11.88
C ASN A 199 18.18 25.64 -10.72
N TRP A 200 17.39 26.36 -9.92
CA TRP A 200 17.89 27.01 -8.71
C TRP A 200 18.58 26.02 -7.76
N ALA A 201 18.00 24.84 -7.53
CA ALA A 201 18.62 23.81 -6.70
C ALA A 201 19.95 23.32 -7.29
N LYS A 202 19.99 23.06 -8.62
CA LYS A 202 21.21 22.65 -9.33
C LYS A 202 22.30 23.73 -9.29
N ASP A 203 21.94 24.98 -9.53
CA ASP A 203 22.87 26.13 -9.52
C ASP A 203 23.47 26.35 -8.12
N ASN A 204 22.75 25.95 -7.06
CA ASN A 204 23.23 25.97 -5.68
C ASN A 204 23.91 24.65 -5.25
N SER A 205 24.31 23.80 -6.19
CA SER A 205 25.01 22.53 -5.93
C SER A 205 24.27 21.57 -4.99
N MET A 206 22.93 21.60 -5.02
CA MET A 206 22.11 20.65 -4.28
C MET A 206 21.95 19.36 -5.06
N ASP A 207 21.96 18.25 -4.33
CA ASP A 207 21.55 16.97 -4.89
C ASP A 207 20.04 16.93 -5.08
N ILE A 208 19.57 16.15 -6.05
CA ILE A 208 18.14 15.96 -6.28
C ILE A 208 17.81 14.50 -5.99
N ALA A 209 17.04 14.28 -4.93
CA ALA A 209 16.37 13.01 -4.72
C ALA A 209 15.08 12.96 -5.54
N TRP A 210 14.86 11.83 -6.22
CA TRP A 210 13.65 11.57 -6.98
C TRP A 210 12.73 10.65 -6.19
N GLY A 211 11.45 10.99 -6.14
CA GLY A 211 10.42 10.15 -5.54
C GLY A 211 10.21 8.85 -6.31
N GLU A 212 9.58 7.89 -5.64
CA GLU A 212 9.13 6.63 -6.23
C GLU A 212 7.61 6.57 -6.17
N GLY A 213 6.94 6.58 -7.32
CA GLY A 213 5.48 6.62 -7.36
C GLY A 213 4.93 6.19 -8.72
N LEU A 214 3.72 5.64 -8.75
CA LEU A 214 3.16 5.09 -9.99
C LEU A 214 2.65 6.18 -10.94
N GLN A 215 1.91 7.15 -10.40
CA GLN A 215 1.23 8.21 -11.16
C GLN A 215 1.73 9.60 -10.79
N MET A 216 2.24 9.73 -9.56
CA MET A 216 2.75 10.97 -9.00
C MET A 216 4.24 10.85 -8.79
N GLY A 217 4.98 11.84 -9.29
CA GLY A 217 6.40 11.98 -9.09
C GLY A 217 6.71 13.17 -8.20
N SER A 218 7.87 13.13 -7.57
CA SER A 218 8.42 14.25 -6.82
C SER A 218 9.91 14.40 -7.10
N PHE A 219 10.41 15.62 -6.93
CA PHE A 219 11.83 15.85 -6.72
C PHE A 219 12.06 16.66 -5.45
N VAL A 220 13.16 16.35 -4.75
CA VAL A 220 13.51 16.93 -3.46
C VAL A 220 14.95 17.42 -3.53
N PRO A 221 15.20 18.74 -3.47
CA PRO A 221 16.53 19.28 -3.27
C PRO A 221 17.10 18.92 -1.90
N ILE A 222 18.32 18.43 -1.91
CA ILE A 222 19.09 18.04 -0.73
C ILE A 222 20.31 18.95 -0.62
N LEU A 223 20.35 19.72 0.46
CA LEU A 223 21.48 20.55 0.84
C LEU A 223 22.35 19.80 1.85
N PHE A 224 23.63 19.62 1.53
CA PHE A 224 24.59 19.11 2.50
C PHE A 224 25.22 20.27 3.28
N HIS A 225 24.98 20.31 4.59
CA HIS A 225 25.61 21.26 5.50
C HIS A 225 26.34 20.51 6.61
N GLN A 226 27.65 20.75 6.75
CA GLN A 226 28.49 20.08 7.76
C GLN A 226 28.39 18.54 7.76
N GLY A 227 28.17 17.94 6.58
CA GLY A 227 28.03 16.49 6.41
C GLY A 227 26.63 15.94 6.72
N ILE A 228 25.67 16.80 7.08
CA ILE A 228 24.27 16.44 7.30
C ILE A 228 23.46 16.80 6.05
N ALA A 229 22.61 15.87 5.61
CA ALA A 229 21.73 16.06 4.46
C ALA A 229 20.41 16.68 4.92
N HIS A 230 20.11 17.89 4.43
CA HIS A 230 18.86 18.57 4.71
C HIS A 230 17.98 18.56 3.46
N ARG A 231 16.83 17.89 3.56
CA ARG A 231 15.77 17.99 2.55
C ARG A 231 15.05 19.32 2.77
N LEU A 232 14.95 20.14 1.74
CA LEU A 232 14.37 21.48 1.89
C LEU A 232 12.85 21.48 1.67
N PHE A 233 12.44 20.94 0.52
CA PHE A 233 11.05 20.86 0.09
C PHE A 233 10.90 19.81 -1.00
N ALA A 234 9.68 19.30 -1.19
CA ALA A 234 9.32 18.47 -2.31
C ALA A 234 8.49 19.26 -3.32
N VAL A 235 8.75 19.04 -4.62
CA VAL A 235 7.91 19.53 -5.71
C VAL A 235 7.28 18.33 -6.39
N TYR A 236 5.96 18.33 -6.50
CA TYR A 236 5.20 17.19 -7.00
C TYR A 236 4.64 17.43 -8.41
N THR A 237 4.44 16.34 -9.16
CA THR A 237 3.74 16.38 -10.46
C THR A 237 2.26 16.76 -10.34
N THR A 238 1.75 16.95 -9.11
CA THR A 238 0.41 17.48 -8.78
C THR A 238 0.38 19.00 -8.68
N GLY A 239 1.53 19.68 -8.88
CA GLY A 239 1.63 21.13 -8.77
C GLY A 239 1.77 21.66 -7.35
N VAL A 240 1.90 20.76 -6.37
CA VAL A 240 2.11 21.11 -4.95
C VAL A 240 3.60 21.26 -4.67
N VAL A 241 3.93 22.23 -3.80
CA VAL A 241 5.25 22.36 -3.18
C VAL A 241 5.08 22.22 -1.68
N GLU A 242 5.75 21.24 -1.09
CA GLU A 242 5.71 20.94 0.35
C GLU A 242 7.04 21.31 0.98
N THR A 243 7.02 22.13 2.04
CA THR A 243 8.25 22.58 2.72
C THR A 243 8.47 21.80 4.01
N TYR A 244 9.70 21.34 4.22
CA TYR A 244 10.06 20.57 5.42
C TYR A 244 10.57 21.52 6.51
N PHE A 245 9.92 21.48 7.68
CA PHE A 245 10.31 22.26 8.87
C PHE A 245 10.95 21.42 9.97
N SER A 246 10.79 20.09 9.91
CA SER A 246 11.50 19.14 10.76
C SER A 246 12.87 18.85 10.14
N LEU A 247 13.90 19.45 10.73
CA LEU A 247 15.30 19.14 10.44
C LEU A 247 15.63 17.78 11.09
N ILE A 248 16.13 16.84 10.29
CA ILE A 248 17.15 15.91 10.78
C ILE A 248 18.48 16.69 10.79
#